data_AF-A0A924YRW6-F1
#
_entry.id   AF-A0A924YRW6-F1
#
_cell.length_a   1.000
_cell.length_b   1.000
_cell.length_c   1.000
_cell.angle_alpha   90.00
_cell.angle_beta   90.00
_cell.angle_gamma   90.00
#
_symmetry.space_group_name_H-M   'P 1'
#
loop_
_entity.id
_entity.type
_entity.pdbx_description
1 polymer ?
#
loop_
_entity_poly.entity_id
_entity_poly.type
_entity_poly.pdbx_seq_one_letter_code
_entity_poly.pdbx_strand_id
1 'polypeptide(L)'
;MRRQLLSLVPLVLIGLCIRSSLIGAEEKAEKEESARRLAEMKKTVERVELTIGKDGSDKLTRVEEPIQRWSNPLVRIVDATVFLWTRDGRPAVVAQVAEVTGEGVWQEFQSLTTEPLQGQRDGQSYWAPTAAGIQWMRAPTTEAPAGTAELRRIQMRKIAEKYRVSDLFEFKEPNQLRLLPAPLYRYSAPKVGVRDGALFSYALGTDPEVLLLVESQKQGDAETWMIAFARLTGFACQAALDDKEVWSCKLMPFPYPPDATFFSVRVAPASRGQ
;
A
#
# COMPACT_ATOMS: atom_id res chain seq x y z
N MET A 1 -16.24 74.38 -28.15
CA MET A 1 -17.03 73.58 -27.18
C MET A 1 -16.59 72.12 -27.26
N ARG A 2 -16.04 71.57 -26.17
CA ARG A 2 -15.65 70.15 -26.01
C ARG A 2 -16.87 69.31 -25.57
N ARG A 3 -17.01 68.07 -26.06
CA ARG A 3 -17.64 66.90 -25.40
C ARG A 3 -17.31 65.64 -26.24
N GLN A 4 -16.30 64.86 -25.82
CA GLN A 4 -16.36 63.66 -24.95
C GLN A 4 -16.77 62.38 -25.69
N LEU A 5 -15.77 61.58 -26.09
CA LEU A 5 -15.88 60.13 -26.27
C LEU A 5 -15.94 59.47 -24.89
N LEU A 6 -16.93 58.62 -24.64
CA LEU A 6 -17.00 57.75 -23.47
C LEU A 6 -16.74 56.30 -23.90
N SER A 7 -15.70 55.75 -23.28
CA SER A 7 -15.14 54.41 -23.42
C SER A 7 -16.14 53.32 -23.03
N LEU A 8 -16.32 52.33 -23.92
CA LEU A 8 -17.11 51.12 -23.69
C LEU A 8 -16.16 49.92 -23.53
N VAL A 9 -15.39 49.89 -22.44
CA VAL A 9 -14.67 48.69 -21.99
C VAL A 9 -14.67 48.65 -20.44
N PRO A 10 -15.65 47.96 -19.81
CA PRO A 10 -15.33 47.39 -18.49
C PRO A 10 -15.90 45.98 -18.21
N LEU A 11 -16.45 45.24 -19.18
CA LEU A 11 -17.06 43.93 -18.87
C LEU A 11 -16.12 42.71 -18.95
N VAL A 12 -15.01 42.79 -19.70
CA VAL A 12 -14.13 41.62 -19.93
C VAL A 12 -13.13 41.39 -18.79
N LEU A 13 -12.72 42.44 -18.06
CA LEU A 13 -11.76 42.33 -16.95
C LEU A 13 -12.38 41.84 -15.62
N ILE A 14 -13.67 42.12 -15.38
CA ILE A 14 -14.37 41.66 -14.16
C ILE A 14 -14.62 40.15 -14.20
N GLY A 15 -14.94 39.59 -15.37
CA GLY A 15 -15.16 38.15 -15.55
C GLY A 15 -13.92 37.28 -15.36
N LEU A 16 -12.73 37.81 -15.63
CA LEU A 16 -11.45 37.08 -15.47
C LEU A 16 -11.03 36.99 -14.01
N CYS A 17 -11.23 38.05 -13.22
CA CYS A 17 -10.91 38.05 -11.78
C CYS A 17 -11.82 37.11 -10.98
N ILE A 18 -13.11 37.03 -11.32
CA ILE A 18 -14.07 36.14 -10.62
C ILE A 18 -13.70 34.67 -10.83
N ARG A 19 -13.29 34.27 -12.05
CA ARG A 19 -12.88 32.88 -12.31
C ARG A 19 -11.61 32.48 -11.55
N SER A 20 -10.62 33.37 -11.47
CA SER A 20 -9.39 33.10 -10.71
C SER A 20 -9.65 32.95 -9.21
N SER A 21 -10.55 33.74 -8.63
CA SER A 21 -10.92 33.62 -7.22
C SER A 21 -11.71 32.34 -6.91
N LEU A 22 -12.58 31.89 -7.82
CA LEU A 22 -13.32 30.63 -7.66
C LEU A 22 -12.39 29.41 -7.75
N ILE A 23 -11.48 29.37 -8.72
CA ILE A 23 -10.48 28.30 -8.85
C ILE A 23 -9.61 28.22 -7.59
N GLY A 24 -9.17 29.36 -7.05
CA GLY A 24 -8.39 29.40 -5.82
C GLY A 24 -9.17 28.94 -4.57
N ALA A 25 -10.48 29.20 -4.52
CA ALA A 25 -11.33 28.72 -3.43
C ALA A 25 -11.58 27.21 -3.50
N GLU A 26 -11.84 26.68 -4.70
CA GLU A 26 -12.01 25.24 -4.94
C GLU A 26 -10.73 24.45 -4.63
N GLU A 27 -9.57 24.94 -5.08
CA GLU A 27 -8.28 24.30 -4.79
C GLU A 27 -7.97 24.29 -3.28
N LYS A 28 -8.30 25.37 -2.58
CA LYS A 28 -8.12 25.44 -1.13
C LYS A 28 -9.05 24.46 -0.40
N ALA A 29 -10.32 24.40 -0.80
CA ALA A 29 -11.28 23.47 -0.22
C ALA A 29 -10.84 22.00 -0.43
N GLU A 30 -10.39 21.64 -1.62
CA GLU A 30 -9.89 20.29 -1.90
C GLU A 30 -8.64 19.94 -1.08
N LYS A 31 -7.72 20.90 -0.88
CA LYS A 31 -6.55 20.70 0.00
C LYS A 31 -6.95 20.46 1.45
N GLU A 32 -7.90 21.24 1.97
CA GLU A 32 -8.42 21.07 3.34
C GLU A 32 -9.14 19.73 3.50
N GLU A 33 -9.94 19.33 2.51
CA GLU A 33 -10.63 18.05 2.53
C GLU A 33 -9.65 16.88 2.42
N SER A 34 -8.67 16.96 1.52
CA SER A 34 -7.57 16.00 1.40
C SER A 34 -6.80 15.86 2.71
N ALA A 35 -6.50 16.97 3.41
CA ALA A 35 -5.84 16.91 4.71
C ALA A 35 -6.72 16.24 5.79
N ARG A 36 -8.04 16.53 5.79
CA ARG A 36 -9.01 15.87 6.67
C ARG A 36 -9.07 14.36 6.44
N ARG A 37 -9.17 13.92 5.18
CA ARG A 37 -9.20 12.49 4.81
C ARG A 37 -7.94 11.76 5.29
N LEU A 38 -6.76 12.34 5.09
CA LEU A 38 -5.50 11.79 5.60
C LEU A 38 -5.50 11.66 7.13
N ALA A 39 -5.94 12.69 7.84
CA ALA A 39 -6.01 12.65 9.30
C ALA A 39 -6.98 11.57 9.80
N GLU A 40 -8.12 11.38 9.14
CA GLU A 40 -9.07 10.30 9.45
C GLU A 40 -8.49 8.92 9.17
N MET A 41 -7.82 8.72 8.03
CA MET A 41 -7.14 7.46 7.72
C MET A 41 -6.08 7.11 8.78
N LYS A 42 -5.25 8.08 9.20
CA LYS A 42 -4.28 7.89 10.29
C LYS A 42 -4.95 7.46 11.60
N LYS A 43 -6.03 8.14 12.01
CA LYS A 43 -6.81 7.77 13.20
C LYS A 43 -7.37 6.35 13.13
N THR A 44 -7.74 5.87 11.93
CA THR A 44 -8.29 4.52 11.80
C THR A 44 -7.26 3.42 12.09
N VAL A 45 -5.99 3.64 11.74
CA VAL A 45 -4.91 2.66 12.00
C VAL A 45 -4.27 2.83 13.37
N GLU A 46 -4.36 4.01 13.99
CA GLU A 46 -3.93 4.24 15.39
C GLU A 46 -4.70 3.42 16.41
N ARG A 47 -5.93 3.04 16.08
CA ARG A 47 -6.77 2.17 16.93
C ARG A 47 -6.38 0.70 16.86
N VAL A 48 -5.46 0.34 15.97
CA VAL A 48 -5.06 -1.05 15.71
C VAL A 48 -3.70 -1.32 16.35
N GLU A 49 -3.67 -2.28 17.25
CA GLU A 49 -2.43 -2.82 17.83
C GLU A 49 -2.16 -4.20 17.26
N LEU A 50 -0.92 -4.44 16.83
CA LEU A 50 -0.51 -5.71 16.22
C LEU A 50 0.67 -6.30 16.98
N THR A 51 0.62 -7.61 17.22
CA THR A 51 1.70 -8.38 17.83
C THR A 51 2.00 -9.65 17.02
N ILE A 52 3.26 -10.11 17.07
CA ILE A 52 3.71 -11.39 16.51
C ILE A 52 3.84 -12.42 17.62
N GLY A 53 3.63 -13.68 17.26
CA GLY A 53 3.93 -14.83 18.11
C GLY A 53 2.67 -15.43 18.72
N LYS A 54 2.79 -16.71 19.13
CA LYS A 54 1.65 -17.46 19.68
C LYS A 54 1.14 -16.88 21.00
N ASP A 55 2.02 -16.26 21.76
CA ASP A 55 1.75 -15.55 23.02
C ASP A 55 1.43 -14.05 22.79
N GLY A 56 1.59 -13.54 21.58
CA GLY A 56 1.27 -12.16 21.21
C GLY A 56 2.12 -11.12 21.93
N SER A 57 3.34 -11.46 22.34
CA SER A 57 4.20 -10.60 23.17
C SER A 57 5.07 -9.63 22.38
N ASP A 58 5.31 -9.91 21.09
CA ASP A 58 6.21 -9.12 20.24
C ASP A 58 5.44 -8.01 19.51
N LYS A 59 5.33 -6.84 20.14
CA LYS A 59 4.56 -5.70 19.60
C LYS A 59 5.24 -5.10 18.37
N LEU A 60 4.44 -4.93 17.31
CA LEU A 60 4.88 -4.30 16.08
C LEU A 60 4.87 -2.77 16.19
N THR A 61 5.85 -2.15 15.54
CA THR A 61 5.97 -0.69 15.44
C THR A 61 5.41 -0.20 14.12
N ARG A 62 4.38 0.65 14.17
CA ARG A 62 3.83 1.33 12.99
C ARG A 62 4.79 2.42 12.51
N VAL A 63 5.00 2.51 11.20
CA VAL A 63 5.62 3.68 10.57
C VAL A 63 4.64 4.85 10.65
N GLU A 64 5.09 5.99 11.19
CA GLU A 64 4.22 7.13 11.52
C GLU A 64 3.43 7.65 10.32
N GLU A 65 4.13 7.91 9.23
CA GLU A 65 3.57 8.35 7.96
C GLU A 65 3.21 7.17 7.04
N PRO A 66 2.15 7.29 6.22
CA PRO A 66 1.87 6.29 5.20
C PRO A 66 3.04 6.19 4.21
N ILE A 67 3.38 4.97 3.83
CA ILE A 67 4.44 4.68 2.85
C ILE A 67 4.00 4.92 1.40
N GLN A 68 2.69 5.12 1.19
CA GLN A 68 2.13 5.56 -0.08
C GLN A 68 0.80 6.26 0.14
N ARG A 69 0.48 7.23 -0.71
CA ARG A 69 -0.85 7.83 -0.85
C ARG A 69 -1.22 7.88 -2.32
N TRP A 70 -2.47 7.57 -2.64
CA TRP A 70 -2.94 7.44 -4.02
C TRP A 70 -4.46 7.62 -4.09
N SER A 71 -4.98 7.70 -5.31
CA SER A 71 -6.41 7.63 -5.61
C SER A 71 -6.59 6.80 -6.88
N ASN A 72 -7.78 6.24 -7.09
CA ASN A 72 -8.08 5.47 -8.28
C ASN A 72 -9.54 5.71 -8.70
N PRO A 73 -9.78 6.68 -9.59
CA PRO A 73 -11.15 7.00 -10.01
C PRO A 73 -11.82 5.88 -10.79
N LEU A 74 -11.05 4.95 -11.38
CA LEU A 74 -11.60 3.79 -12.11
C LEU A 74 -12.41 2.88 -11.19
N VAL A 75 -12.05 2.83 -9.91
CA VAL A 75 -12.69 2.00 -8.87
C VAL A 75 -13.27 2.87 -7.75
N ARG A 76 -13.56 4.14 -8.03
CA ARG A 76 -14.22 5.11 -7.12
C ARG A 76 -13.49 5.39 -5.81
N ILE A 77 -12.19 5.09 -5.75
CA ILE A 77 -11.33 5.43 -4.61
C ILE A 77 -10.90 6.89 -4.74
N VAL A 78 -11.40 7.73 -3.85
CA VAL A 78 -11.13 9.17 -3.86
C VAL A 78 -9.80 9.51 -3.20
N ASP A 79 -9.41 8.73 -2.20
CA ASP A 79 -8.20 8.92 -1.43
C ASP A 79 -7.87 7.61 -0.71
N ALA A 80 -6.63 7.19 -0.76
CA ALA A 80 -6.17 5.98 -0.12
C ALA A 80 -4.72 6.09 0.34
N THR A 81 -4.39 5.33 1.38
CA THR A 81 -3.07 5.31 2.00
C THR A 81 -2.63 3.88 2.29
N VAL A 82 -1.33 3.64 2.20
CA VAL A 82 -0.68 2.40 2.62
C VAL A 82 0.13 2.68 3.87
N PHE A 83 -0.17 1.96 4.95
CA PHE A 83 0.56 1.97 6.22
C PHE A 83 1.37 0.69 6.40
N LEU A 84 2.43 0.78 7.18
CA LEU A 84 3.35 -0.33 7.44
C LEU A 84 3.59 -0.49 8.93
N TRP A 85 3.59 -1.73 9.39
CA TRP A 85 4.10 -2.14 10.69
C TRP A 85 5.34 -2.98 10.49
N THR A 86 6.30 -2.79 11.39
CA THR A 86 7.60 -3.44 11.35
C THR A 86 7.92 -4.11 12.66
N ARG A 87 8.68 -5.21 12.58
CA ARG A 87 9.39 -5.80 13.72
C ARG A 87 10.87 -5.52 13.52
N ASP A 88 11.47 -4.73 14.41
CA ASP A 88 12.88 -4.32 14.31
C ASP A 88 13.25 -3.75 12.91
N GLY A 89 12.34 -2.97 12.31
CA GLY A 89 12.53 -2.37 10.99
C GLY A 89 12.21 -3.27 9.79
N ARG A 90 12.00 -4.59 9.98
CA ARG A 90 11.53 -5.49 8.92
C ARG A 90 10.01 -5.37 8.74
N PRO A 91 9.49 -5.19 7.51
CA PRO A 91 8.06 -5.25 7.22
C PRO A 91 7.40 -6.51 7.80
N ALA A 92 6.29 -6.32 8.51
CA ALA A 92 5.54 -7.40 9.13
C ALA A 92 4.06 -7.36 8.74
N VAL A 93 3.46 -6.18 8.64
CA VAL A 93 2.08 -6.02 8.16
C VAL A 93 1.99 -4.78 7.31
N VAL A 94 1.26 -4.87 6.20
CA VAL A 94 0.83 -3.71 5.42
C VAL A 94 -0.67 -3.56 5.58
N ALA A 95 -1.12 -2.31 5.72
CA ALA A 95 -2.54 -1.99 5.66
C ALA A 95 -2.83 -0.92 4.60
N GLN A 96 -3.86 -1.14 3.82
CA GLN A 96 -4.45 -0.15 2.94
C GLN A 96 -5.68 0.44 3.62
N VAL A 97 -5.82 1.77 3.57
CA VAL A 97 -7.04 2.46 4.00
C VAL A 97 -7.52 3.29 2.83
N ALA A 98 -8.74 3.03 2.35
CA ALA A 98 -9.28 3.67 1.16
C ALA A 98 -10.66 4.26 1.44
N GLU A 99 -10.85 5.53 1.09
CA GLU A 99 -12.18 6.12 1.01
C GLU A 99 -12.78 5.85 -0.38
N VAL A 100 -13.87 5.11 -0.39
CA VAL A 100 -14.58 4.69 -1.59
C VAL A 100 -15.90 5.47 -1.66
N THR A 101 -16.13 6.15 -2.78
CA THR A 101 -17.33 6.97 -2.98
C THR A 101 -18.58 6.12 -2.80
N GLY A 102 -19.51 6.51 -1.92
CA GLY A 102 -20.76 5.79 -1.67
C GLY A 102 -20.63 4.52 -0.79
N GLU A 103 -19.40 4.10 -0.48
CA GLU A 103 -19.12 2.94 0.37
C GLU A 103 -18.36 3.31 1.65
N GLY A 104 -17.84 4.53 1.77
CA GLY A 104 -17.13 4.96 2.97
C GLY A 104 -15.72 4.39 3.04
N VAL A 105 -15.19 4.21 4.25
CA VAL A 105 -13.79 3.83 4.46
C VAL A 105 -13.64 2.33 4.58
N TRP A 106 -12.77 1.77 3.76
CA TRP A 106 -12.32 0.38 3.83
C TRP A 106 -10.92 0.31 4.42
N GLN A 107 -10.66 -0.75 5.19
CA GLN A 107 -9.33 -1.14 5.63
C GLN A 107 -9.02 -2.54 5.17
N GLU A 108 -7.84 -2.74 4.62
CA GLU A 108 -7.35 -4.03 4.15
C GLU A 108 -5.99 -4.29 4.77
N PHE A 109 -5.81 -5.43 5.40
CA PHE A 109 -4.58 -5.84 6.07
C PHE A 109 -4.01 -7.06 5.36
N GLN A 110 -2.68 -7.08 5.23
CA GLN A 110 -1.94 -8.25 4.77
C GLN A 110 -0.79 -8.54 5.73
N SER A 111 -0.70 -9.80 6.17
CA SER A 111 0.46 -10.31 6.89
C SER A 111 1.65 -10.51 5.94
N LEU A 112 2.82 -10.01 6.35
CA LEU A 112 4.12 -10.22 5.71
C LEU A 112 5.06 -11.08 6.57
N THR A 113 4.51 -11.82 7.54
CA THR A 113 5.29 -12.66 8.47
C THR A 113 5.14 -14.14 8.14
N THR A 114 6.12 -14.93 8.57
CA THR A 114 6.01 -16.40 8.59
C THR A 114 5.43 -16.94 9.90
N GLU A 115 5.09 -16.04 10.83
CA GLU A 115 4.63 -16.32 12.17
C GLU A 115 3.19 -15.81 12.37
N PRO A 116 2.41 -16.42 13.28
CA PRO A 116 1.08 -15.94 13.64
C PRO A 116 1.08 -14.48 14.10
N LEU A 117 -0.02 -13.78 13.83
CA LEU A 117 -0.27 -12.41 14.29
C LEU A 117 -1.52 -12.34 15.15
N GLN A 118 -1.54 -11.36 16.04
CA GLN A 118 -2.74 -10.94 16.76
C GLN A 118 -2.92 -9.45 16.57
N GLY A 119 -4.09 -9.08 16.06
CA GLY A 119 -4.53 -7.72 15.84
C GLY A 119 -5.70 -7.43 16.75
N GLN A 120 -5.56 -6.36 17.52
CA GLN A 120 -6.60 -5.81 18.35
C GLN A 120 -7.00 -4.44 17.84
N ARG A 121 -8.29 -4.13 17.94
CA ARG A 121 -8.82 -2.79 17.71
C ARG A 121 -9.53 -2.34 18.95
N ASP A 122 -9.08 -1.23 19.53
CA ASP A 122 -9.63 -0.70 20.79
C ASP A 122 -9.68 -1.75 21.92
N GLY A 123 -8.65 -2.60 22.00
CA GLY A 123 -8.53 -3.68 22.99
C GLY A 123 -9.39 -4.93 22.72
N GLN A 124 -10.10 -4.99 21.58
CA GLN A 124 -10.89 -6.15 21.18
C GLN A 124 -10.23 -6.91 20.04
N SER A 125 -10.39 -8.24 20.01
CA SER A 125 -9.90 -9.07 18.91
C SER A 125 -10.48 -8.59 17.57
N TYR A 126 -9.61 -8.37 16.59
CA TYR A 126 -9.96 -7.77 15.31
C TYR A 126 -9.51 -8.61 14.12
N TRP A 127 -8.28 -9.13 14.15
CA TRP A 127 -7.68 -9.91 13.07
C TRP A 127 -6.59 -10.82 13.67
N ALA A 128 -6.58 -12.12 13.41
CA ALA A 128 -5.69 -13.09 14.08
C ALA A 128 -5.25 -14.23 13.16
N PRO A 129 -4.46 -13.97 12.10
CA PRO A 129 -4.00 -15.02 11.21
C PRO A 129 -3.00 -15.95 11.90
N THR A 130 -3.24 -17.25 11.75
CA THR A 130 -2.35 -18.30 12.28
C THR A 130 -1.41 -18.88 11.22
N ALA A 131 -1.76 -18.72 9.94
CA ALA A 131 -0.93 -19.14 8.82
C ALA A 131 0.15 -18.09 8.49
N ALA A 132 1.25 -18.53 7.87
CA ALA A 132 2.26 -17.65 7.32
C ALA A 132 1.66 -16.77 6.21
N GLY A 133 1.81 -15.45 6.33
CA GLY A 133 1.35 -14.47 5.33
C GLY A 133 2.17 -14.48 4.05
N ILE A 134 3.42 -14.93 4.14
CA ILE A 134 4.34 -15.03 3.01
C ILE A 134 5.15 -16.33 3.05
N GLN A 135 5.68 -16.71 1.90
CA GLN A 135 6.64 -17.81 1.75
C GLN A 135 7.89 -17.31 1.03
N TRP A 136 9.06 -17.54 1.63
CA TRP A 136 10.34 -17.14 1.06
C TRP A 136 10.80 -18.13 0.00
N MET A 137 11.21 -17.62 -1.15
CA MET A 137 11.84 -18.39 -2.22
C MET A 137 13.12 -17.69 -2.69
N ARG A 138 14.04 -18.43 -3.29
CA ARG A 138 15.26 -17.83 -3.87
C ARG A 138 14.88 -16.97 -5.07
N ALA A 139 15.49 -15.80 -5.17
CA ALA A 139 15.34 -14.95 -6.34
C ALA A 139 15.94 -15.64 -7.59
N PRO A 140 15.39 -15.41 -8.80
CA PRO A 140 15.87 -15.99 -10.06
C PRO A 140 17.11 -15.22 -10.55
N THR A 141 18.16 -15.22 -9.75
CA THR A 141 19.44 -14.62 -10.07
C THR A 141 20.56 -15.47 -9.48
N THR A 142 21.67 -15.53 -10.20
CA THR A 142 22.92 -16.11 -9.73
C THR A 142 23.87 -15.05 -9.17
N GLU A 143 23.55 -13.76 -9.36
CA GLU A 143 24.34 -12.67 -8.80
C GLU A 143 24.20 -12.64 -7.28
N ALA A 144 25.32 -12.66 -6.57
CA ALA A 144 25.34 -12.39 -5.14
C ALA A 144 24.92 -10.94 -4.87
N PRO A 145 24.38 -10.64 -3.67
CA PRO A 145 24.13 -9.28 -3.24
C PRO A 145 25.37 -8.40 -3.33
N ALA A 146 25.24 -7.26 -4.01
CA ALA A 146 26.36 -6.36 -4.26
C ALA A 146 26.92 -5.73 -2.97
N GLY A 147 28.18 -5.32 -3.03
CA GLY A 147 28.89 -4.74 -1.87
C GLY A 147 28.29 -3.42 -1.37
N THR A 148 27.79 -2.57 -2.26
CA THR A 148 27.22 -1.24 -1.92
C THR A 148 25.69 -1.24 -1.91
N ALA A 149 25.10 -0.34 -1.13
CA ALA A 149 23.65 -0.22 -1.03
C ALA A 149 23.02 0.22 -2.37
N GLU A 150 23.67 1.09 -3.12
CA GLU A 150 23.19 1.61 -4.40
C GLU A 150 23.09 0.49 -5.44
N LEU A 151 24.12 -0.36 -5.52
CA LEU A 151 24.13 -1.51 -6.43
C LEU A 151 23.10 -2.57 -6.02
N ARG A 152 22.95 -2.83 -4.71
CA ARG A 152 21.88 -3.71 -4.22
C ARG A 152 20.49 -3.20 -4.57
N ARG A 153 20.25 -1.88 -4.51
CA ARG A 153 18.98 -1.28 -4.96
C ARG A 153 18.71 -1.57 -6.43
N ILE A 154 19.72 -1.45 -7.29
CA ILE A 154 19.61 -1.77 -8.71
C ILE A 154 19.32 -3.28 -8.90
N GLN A 155 20.01 -4.15 -8.17
CA GLN A 155 19.75 -5.60 -8.22
C GLN A 155 18.33 -5.96 -7.78
N MET A 156 17.86 -5.43 -6.65
CA MET A 156 16.49 -5.65 -6.17
C MET A 156 15.45 -5.22 -7.21
N ARG A 157 15.67 -4.07 -7.85
CA ARG A 157 14.80 -3.59 -8.93
C ARG A 157 14.82 -4.52 -10.14
N LYS A 158 16.00 -4.96 -10.59
CA LYS A 158 16.13 -5.94 -11.68
C LYS A 158 15.46 -7.26 -11.35
N ILE A 159 15.51 -7.71 -10.09
CA ILE A 159 14.81 -8.92 -9.64
C ILE A 159 13.30 -8.73 -9.74
N ALA A 160 12.77 -7.60 -9.27
CA ALA A 160 11.35 -7.30 -9.36
C ALA A 160 10.87 -7.23 -10.83
N GLU A 161 11.62 -6.59 -11.72
CA GLU A 161 11.24 -6.44 -13.14
C GLU A 161 11.12 -7.75 -13.93
N LYS A 162 11.58 -8.89 -13.38
CA LYS A 162 11.47 -10.19 -14.04
C LYS A 162 10.07 -10.79 -14.02
N TYR A 163 9.18 -10.32 -13.14
CA TYR A 163 7.87 -10.91 -12.98
C TYR A 163 6.82 -10.17 -13.81
N ARG A 164 5.94 -10.96 -14.44
CA ARG A 164 4.64 -10.47 -14.90
C ARG A 164 3.61 -10.82 -13.85
N VAL A 165 2.95 -9.80 -13.32
CA VAL A 165 1.98 -9.96 -12.24
C VAL A 165 0.61 -9.48 -12.71
N SER A 166 -0.44 -10.22 -12.41
CA SER A 166 -1.80 -9.89 -12.79
C SER A 166 -2.78 -10.10 -11.65
N ASP A 167 -3.92 -9.42 -11.72
CA ASP A 167 -5.11 -9.72 -10.94
C ASP A 167 -6.27 -10.17 -11.84
N LEU A 168 -7.34 -10.63 -11.21
CA LEU A 168 -8.64 -10.88 -11.85
C LEU A 168 -9.69 -9.90 -11.31
N PHE A 169 -9.42 -8.60 -11.43
CA PHE A 169 -10.37 -7.54 -11.10
C PHE A 169 -11.58 -7.56 -12.06
N GLU A 170 -12.77 -7.60 -11.47
CA GLU A 170 -14.12 -7.54 -12.07
C GLU A 170 -14.53 -8.56 -13.17
N PHE A 171 -13.66 -9.21 -14.00
CA PHE A 171 -14.10 -10.17 -15.04
C PHE A 171 -13.05 -11.23 -15.51
N LYS A 172 -13.38 -11.97 -16.60
CA LYS A 172 -12.80 -13.23 -17.13
C LYS A 172 -11.33 -13.21 -17.58
N GLU A 173 -10.72 -12.05 -17.80
CA GLU A 173 -9.36 -11.94 -18.34
C GLU A 173 -8.42 -11.24 -17.34
N PRO A 174 -7.15 -11.66 -17.19
CA PRO A 174 -6.22 -11.06 -16.23
C PRO A 174 -5.84 -9.61 -16.57
N ASN A 175 -5.90 -8.71 -15.58
CA ASN A 175 -5.34 -7.36 -15.72
C ASN A 175 -3.84 -7.40 -15.42
N GLN A 176 -3.01 -6.97 -16.37
CA GLN A 176 -1.58 -6.88 -16.15
C GLN A 176 -1.25 -5.69 -15.22
N LEU A 177 -0.69 -6.00 -14.05
CA LEU A 177 -0.27 -5.01 -13.08
C LEU A 177 1.08 -4.41 -13.44
N ARG A 178 1.26 -3.14 -13.09
CA ARG A 178 2.48 -2.37 -13.34
C ARG A 178 3.33 -2.29 -12.08
N LEU A 179 4.62 -2.65 -12.17
CA LEU A 179 5.59 -2.39 -11.11
C LEU A 179 5.78 -0.88 -10.90
N LEU A 180 5.60 -0.41 -9.67
CA LEU A 180 5.82 1.01 -9.34
C LEU A 180 7.31 1.38 -9.45
N PRO A 181 7.66 2.63 -9.84
CA PRO A 181 9.06 3.04 -10.10
C PRO A 181 9.99 2.98 -8.87
N ALA A 182 9.46 3.24 -7.68
CA ALA A 182 10.19 3.18 -6.43
C ALA A 182 9.62 2.06 -5.54
N PRO A 183 10.46 1.41 -4.71
CA PRO A 183 9.94 0.57 -3.65
C PRO A 183 9.12 1.43 -2.69
N LEU A 184 8.05 0.86 -2.13
CA LEU A 184 7.25 1.51 -1.09
C LEU A 184 8.04 1.69 0.21
N TYR A 185 8.94 0.75 0.50
CA TYR A 185 9.76 0.78 1.70
C TYR A 185 11.10 0.11 1.47
N ARG A 186 12.16 0.63 2.09
CA ARG A 186 13.50 0.03 2.09
C ARG A 186 13.98 -0.11 3.53
N TYR A 187 14.62 -1.22 3.84
CA TYR A 187 14.97 -1.58 5.21
C TYR A 187 16.23 -2.43 5.30
N SER A 188 16.72 -2.56 6.52
CA SER A 188 17.64 -3.61 6.95
C SER A 188 17.11 -4.20 8.25
N ALA A 189 17.37 -5.48 8.50
CA ALA A 189 17.02 -6.13 9.76
C ALA A 189 18.13 -7.10 10.18
N PRO A 190 19.28 -6.58 10.64
CA PRO A 190 20.47 -7.39 10.92
C PRO A 190 20.25 -8.47 11.98
N LYS A 191 19.36 -8.22 12.95
CA LYS A 191 19.00 -9.18 14.01
C LYS A 191 18.46 -10.51 13.48
N VAL A 192 17.83 -10.49 12.29
CA VAL A 192 17.29 -11.67 11.61
C VAL A 192 18.04 -11.97 10.31
N GLY A 193 19.28 -11.48 10.18
CA GLY A 193 20.15 -11.81 9.06
C GLY A 193 19.80 -11.11 7.74
N VAL A 194 18.97 -10.05 7.76
CA VAL A 194 18.64 -9.26 6.56
C VAL A 194 19.54 -8.04 6.49
N ARG A 195 20.40 -7.96 5.49
CA ARG A 195 21.33 -6.83 5.31
C ARG A 195 20.67 -5.63 4.63
N ASP A 196 19.84 -5.88 3.63
CA ASP A 196 19.16 -4.89 2.81
C ASP A 196 17.91 -5.54 2.23
N GLY A 197 16.81 -4.81 2.20
CA GLY A 197 15.56 -5.30 1.67
C GLY A 197 14.68 -4.17 1.16
N ALA A 198 13.77 -4.50 0.26
CA ALA A 198 12.82 -3.56 -0.30
C ALA A 198 11.45 -4.23 -0.48
N LEU A 199 10.40 -3.45 -0.23
CA LEU A 199 9.01 -3.77 -0.51
C LEU A 199 8.60 -3.07 -1.80
N PHE A 200 8.36 -3.83 -2.86
CA PHE A 200 7.82 -3.34 -4.13
C PHE A 200 6.32 -3.58 -4.22
N SER A 201 5.67 -2.81 -5.09
CA SER A 201 4.25 -2.95 -5.39
C SER A 201 4.02 -3.06 -6.90
N TYR A 202 3.17 -4.00 -7.27
CA TYR A 202 2.52 -4.09 -8.57
C TYR A 202 1.11 -3.55 -8.43
N ALA A 203 0.78 -2.59 -9.27
CA ALA A 203 -0.40 -1.77 -9.10
C ALA A 203 -1.29 -1.74 -10.35
N LEU A 204 -2.60 -1.65 -10.12
CA LEU A 204 -3.58 -1.25 -11.12
C LEU A 204 -3.60 0.28 -11.15
N GLY A 205 -2.93 0.88 -12.14
CA GLY A 205 -2.65 2.31 -12.11
C GLY A 205 -1.69 2.66 -10.98
N THR A 206 -2.21 3.20 -9.87
CA THR A 206 -1.44 3.50 -8.64
C THR A 206 -1.92 2.70 -7.42
N ASP A 207 -2.99 1.92 -7.57
CA ASP A 207 -3.61 1.06 -6.56
C ASP A 207 -2.78 -0.22 -6.36
N PRO A 208 -2.11 -0.41 -5.21
CA PRO A 208 -1.29 -1.59 -4.95
C PRO A 208 -2.12 -2.87 -4.79
N GLU A 209 -1.93 -3.83 -5.70
CA GLU A 209 -2.68 -5.11 -5.67
C GLU A 209 -1.82 -6.27 -5.19
N VAL A 210 -0.52 -6.29 -5.56
CA VAL A 210 0.43 -7.34 -5.17
C VAL A 210 1.73 -6.71 -4.69
N LEU A 211 2.22 -7.19 -3.56
CA LEU A 211 3.48 -6.80 -2.96
C LEU A 211 4.57 -7.85 -3.26
N LEU A 212 5.80 -7.38 -3.44
CA LEU A 212 6.98 -8.23 -3.56
C LEU A 212 8.06 -7.74 -2.59
N LEU A 213 8.39 -8.58 -1.62
CA LEU A 213 9.57 -8.39 -0.78
C LEU A 213 10.78 -8.94 -1.53
N VAL A 214 11.87 -8.19 -1.54
CA VAL A 214 13.19 -8.66 -1.98
C VAL A 214 14.17 -8.41 -0.86
N GLU A 215 14.84 -9.45 -0.37
CA GLU A 215 15.76 -9.38 0.75
C GLU A 215 17.10 -10.01 0.43
N SER A 216 18.16 -9.33 0.86
CA SER A 216 19.49 -9.90 0.98
C SER A 216 19.59 -10.61 2.32
N GLN A 217 19.40 -11.93 2.33
CA GLN A 217 19.40 -12.75 3.54
C GLN A 217 20.71 -13.53 3.68
N LYS A 218 21.24 -13.57 4.90
CA LYS A 218 22.31 -14.51 5.26
C LYS A 218 21.72 -15.92 5.39
N GLN A 219 22.29 -16.87 4.64
CA GLN A 219 22.05 -18.31 4.78
C GLN A 219 23.39 -19.01 5.05
N GLY A 220 23.69 -19.26 6.33
CA GLY A 220 25.01 -19.70 6.75
C GLY A 220 26.07 -18.64 6.45
N ASP A 221 27.14 -19.04 5.75
CA ASP A 221 28.23 -18.15 5.35
C ASP A 221 27.93 -17.37 4.05
N ALA A 222 26.86 -17.71 3.34
CA ALA A 222 26.49 -17.07 2.08
C ALA A 222 25.41 -16.01 2.28
N GLU A 223 25.44 -14.98 1.43
CA GLU A 223 24.37 -13.99 1.31
C GLU A 223 23.61 -14.25 0.00
N THR A 224 22.29 -14.35 0.05
CA THR A 224 21.46 -14.71 -1.12
C THR A 224 20.24 -13.81 -1.20
N TRP A 225 19.86 -13.48 -2.43
CA TRP A 225 18.59 -12.79 -2.71
C TRP A 225 17.41 -13.75 -2.51
N MET A 226 16.53 -13.37 -1.60
CA MET A 226 15.27 -14.04 -1.32
C MET A 226 14.11 -13.12 -1.69
N ILE A 227 12.99 -13.71 -2.09
CA ILE A 227 11.77 -12.97 -2.39
C ILE A 227 10.57 -13.61 -1.72
N ALA A 228 9.52 -12.82 -1.55
CA ALA A 228 8.20 -13.33 -1.22
C ALA A 228 7.12 -12.42 -1.79
N PHE A 229 6.03 -13.03 -2.27
CA PHE A 229 4.85 -12.32 -2.74
C PHE A 229 3.78 -12.28 -1.65
N ALA A 230 3.01 -11.20 -1.64
CA ALA A 230 1.82 -11.06 -0.81
C ALA A 230 0.74 -10.29 -1.60
N ARG A 231 -0.53 -10.58 -1.33
CA ARG A 231 -1.64 -9.82 -1.91
C ARG A 231 -1.90 -8.54 -1.10
N LEU A 232 -2.45 -7.52 -1.74
CA LEU A 232 -3.03 -6.36 -1.07
C LEU A 232 -4.40 -6.05 -1.70
N THR A 233 -5.17 -7.12 -1.94
CA THR A 233 -6.45 -7.10 -2.63
C THR A 233 -7.25 -8.35 -2.33
N GLY A 234 -8.58 -8.23 -2.37
CA GLY A 234 -9.50 -9.37 -2.27
C GLY A 234 -9.52 -10.24 -3.52
N PHE A 235 -9.11 -9.73 -4.69
CA PHE A 235 -9.17 -10.42 -5.98
C PHE A 235 -8.09 -11.47 -6.15
N ALA A 236 -8.35 -12.50 -6.96
CA ALA A 236 -7.34 -13.49 -7.29
C ALA A 236 -6.16 -12.83 -8.02
N CYS A 237 -4.93 -13.26 -7.71
CA CYS A 237 -3.71 -12.74 -8.32
C CYS A 237 -2.78 -13.86 -8.74
N GLN A 238 -1.88 -13.52 -9.67
CA GLN A 238 -0.85 -14.43 -10.17
C GLN A 238 0.46 -13.66 -10.42
N ALA A 239 1.59 -14.30 -10.17
CA ALA A 239 2.90 -13.86 -10.63
C ALA A 239 3.56 -14.96 -11.47
N ALA A 240 4.09 -14.58 -12.62
CA ALA A 240 4.77 -15.47 -13.55
C ALA A 240 6.20 -15.00 -13.84
N LEU A 241 7.10 -15.97 -14.00
CA LEU A 241 8.48 -15.81 -14.47
C LEU A 241 8.66 -16.67 -15.73
N ASP A 242 9.06 -16.06 -16.84
CA ASP A 242 9.23 -16.77 -18.13
C ASP A 242 8.03 -17.67 -18.48
N ASP A 243 6.82 -17.11 -18.41
CA ASP A 243 5.53 -17.78 -18.67
C ASP A 243 5.14 -18.89 -17.68
N LYS A 244 5.92 -19.11 -16.62
CA LYS A 244 5.60 -20.08 -15.56
C LYS A 244 5.07 -19.38 -14.33
N GLU A 245 3.91 -19.82 -13.84
CA GLU A 245 3.40 -19.38 -12.54
C GLU A 245 4.40 -19.76 -11.44
N VAL A 246 4.78 -18.76 -10.64
CA VAL A 246 5.64 -18.93 -9.46
C VAL A 246 4.91 -18.61 -8.16
N TRP A 247 3.79 -17.91 -8.23
CA TRP A 247 2.94 -17.59 -7.09
C TRP A 247 1.51 -17.27 -7.56
N SER A 248 0.52 -17.62 -6.76
CA SER A 248 -0.88 -17.24 -6.99
C SER A 248 -1.66 -17.19 -5.67
N CYS A 249 -2.76 -16.43 -5.67
CA CYS A 249 -3.75 -16.44 -4.60
C CYS A 249 -5.17 -16.45 -5.19
N LYS A 250 -6.12 -17.07 -4.49
CA LYS A 250 -7.52 -17.17 -4.93
C LYS A 250 -8.30 -15.94 -4.50
N LEU A 251 -9.43 -15.70 -5.16
CA LEU A 251 -10.44 -14.72 -4.71
C LEU A 251 -10.78 -14.99 -3.24
N MET A 252 -10.75 -13.95 -2.41
CA MET A 252 -11.15 -14.06 -1.02
C MET A 252 -12.66 -14.22 -0.91
N PRO A 253 -13.15 -15.12 -0.04
CA PRO A 253 -14.58 -15.18 0.24
C PRO A 253 -15.01 -13.93 1.00
N PHE A 254 -16.23 -13.45 0.73
CA PHE A 254 -16.90 -12.42 1.51
C PHE A 254 -17.97 -13.07 2.42
N PRO A 255 -18.08 -12.71 3.71
CA PRO A 255 -17.24 -11.76 4.43
C PRO A 255 -15.79 -12.26 4.60
N TYR A 256 -14.85 -11.32 4.66
CA TYR A 256 -13.42 -11.64 4.79
C TYR A 256 -13.14 -12.29 6.15
N PRO A 257 -12.52 -13.49 6.20
CA PRO A 257 -12.26 -14.18 7.45
C PRO A 257 -11.22 -13.44 8.30
N PRO A 258 -11.48 -13.19 9.61
CA PRO A 258 -10.54 -12.49 10.48
C PRO A 258 -9.32 -13.35 10.84
N ASP A 259 -9.29 -14.64 10.51
CA ASP A 259 -8.16 -15.56 10.70
C ASP A 259 -7.37 -15.80 9.41
N ALA A 260 -7.76 -15.18 8.29
CA ALA A 260 -7.00 -15.22 7.05
C ALA A 260 -5.83 -14.23 7.07
N THR A 261 -4.78 -14.54 6.31
CA THR A 261 -3.58 -13.68 6.21
C THR A 261 -3.84 -12.35 5.48
N PHE A 262 -4.97 -12.26 4.79
CA PHE A 262 -5.55 -11.02 4.28
C PHE A 262 -6.90 -10.78 4.96
N PHE A 263 -7.16 -9.56 5.38
CA PHE A 263 -8.42 -9.19 6.04
C PHE A 263 -8.88 -7.82 5.56
N SER A 264 -10.11 -7.74 5.06
CA SER A 264 -10.71 -6.48 4.61
C SER A 264 -12.03 -6.22 5.33
N VAL A 265 -12.25 -4.98 5.73
CA VAL A 265 -13.44 -4.59 6.48
C VAL A 265 -13.78 -3.14 6.24
N ARG A 266 -15.08 -2.87 6.15
CA ARG A 266 -15.61 -1.52 6.13
C ARG A 266 -15.59 -0.94 7.54
N VAL A 267 -14.95 0.21 7.70
CA VAL A 267 -14.92 0.93 8.97
C VAL A 267 -16.18 1.79 9.06
N ALA A 268 -16.97 1.60 10.12
CA ALA A 268 -18.06 2.51 10.42
C ALA A 268 -17.48 3.92 10.61
N PRO A 269 -18.08 4.98 10.03
CA PRO A 269 -17.62 6.33 10.30
C PRO A 269 -17.65 6.55 11.81
N ALA A 270 -16.58 7.13 12.36
CA ALA A 270 -16.61 7.59 13.74
C ALA A 270 -17.87 8.44 13.88
N SER A 271 -18.78 8.04 14.77
CA SER A 271 -20.01 8.79 15.03
C SER A 271 -19.61 10.24 15.18
N ARG A 272 -20.06 11.11 14.27
CA ARG A 272 -19.83 12.55 14.39
C ARG A 272 -20.35 12.90 15.77
N GLY A 273 -19.45 13.25 16.69
CA GLY A 273 -19.82 13.62 18.04
C GLY A 273 -20.92 14.67 17.94
N GLN A 274 -22.06 14.38 18.58
CA GLN A 274 -23.03 15.41 18.92
C GLN A 274 -22.39 16.41 19.87
#